data_AF-A0A0A8Z775-F1
#
_entry.id   AF-A0A0A8Z775-F1
#
_cell.length_a   1.000
_cell.length_b   1.000
_cell.length_c   1.000
_cell.angle_alpha   90.00
_cell.angle_beta   90.00
_cell.angle_gamma   90.00
#
_symmetry.space_group_name_H-M   'P 1'
#
loop_
_entity.id
_entity.type
_entity.pdbx_description
1 polymer ?
#
loop_
_entity_poly.entity_id
_entity_poly.type
_entity_poly.pdbx_seq_one_letter_code
_entity_poly.pdbx_strand_id
1 'polypeptide(L)'
;MDSVLSQGQQVEFFNDEFRCPVYVKDMVDVILSLTRAWLSDGKNVQVLLNVGGPDRVSRLQMAESVADVRGCNHSIIKSVSAASVLIFSLCWIVPLEHAYCISVC
;
A
#
# COMPACT_ATOMS: atom_id res chain seq x y z
N MET A 1 9.63 3.23 -0.66
CA MET A 1 10.08 2.02 -1.40
C MET A 1 11.37 2.33 -2.12
N ASP A 2 11.35 3.29 -3.04
CA ASP A 2 12.48 3.66 -3.89
C ASP A 2 13.73 4.09 -3.10
N SER A 3 13.54 4.91 -2.06
CA SER A 3 14.63 5.36 -1.18
C SER A 3 15.29 4.24 -0.38
N VAL A 4 14.59 3.13 -0.19
CA VAL A 4 15.04 1.98 0.60
C VAL A 4 15.76 0.98 -0.30
N LEU A 5 15.20 0.72 -1.49
CA LEU A 5 15.84 -0.13 -2.50
C LEU A 5 17.12 0.49 -3.10
N SER A 6 17.22 1.82 -3.13
CA SER A 6 18.40 2.51 -3.66
C SER A 6 19.63 2.47 -2.74
N GLN A 7 19.48 2.07 -1.47
CA GLN A 7 20.57 2.03 -0.49
C GLN A 7 21.45 0.78 -0.61
N GLY A 8 21.04 -0.22 -1.40
CA GLY A 8 21.80 -1.46 -1.61
C GLY A 8 21.92 -2.37 -0.37
N GLN A 9 21.27 -2.01 0.74
CA GLN A 9 21.15 -2.84 1.92
C GLN A 9 20.00 -3.84 1.74
N GLN A 10 20.14 -5.01 2.36
CA GLN A 10 19.05 -5.99 2.36
C GLN A 10 17.88 -5.48 3.18
N VAL A 11 16.68 -5.55 2.61
CA VAL A 11 15.45 -5.00 3.19
C VAL A 11 14.37 -6.07 3.18
N GLU A 12 13.66 -6.17 4.30
CA GLU A 12 12.59 -7.14 4.49
C GLU A 12 11.23 -6.58 4.02
N PHE A 13 10.52 -7.36 3.21
CA PHE A 13 9.18 -7.06 2.73
C PHE A 13 8.21 -8.18 3.05
N PHE A 14 7.00 -7.81 3.51
CA PHE A 14 5.95 -8.77 3.84
C PHE A 14 5.36 -9.44 2.60
N ASN A 15 5.32 -10.77 2.62
CA ASN A 15 4.73 -11.57 1.55
C ASN A 15 3.22 -11.81 1.73
N ASP A 16 2.71 -11.61 2.93
CA ASP A 16 1.34 -11.91 3.37
C ASP A 16 0.51 -10.64 3.67
N GLU A 17 1.12 -9.44 3.61
CA GLU A 17 0.40 -8.17 3.66
C GLU A 17 0.07 -7.67 2.25
N PHE A 18 -1.22 -7.65 1.91
CA PHE A 18 -1.72 -7.26 0.60
C PHE A 18 -2.37 -5.88 0.59
N ARG A 19 -2.16 -5.15 -0.50
CA ARG A 19 -2.75 -3.82 -0.76
C ARG A 19 -3.15 -3.71 -2.24
N CYS A 20 -3.95 -2.70 -2.57
CA CYS A 20 -4.30 -2.36 -3.96
C CYS A 20 -3.69 -1.00 -4.32
N PRO A 21 -2.42 -0.93 -4.78
CA PRO A 21 -1.73 0.32 -5.04
C PRO A 21 -2.45 1.14 -6.12
N VAL A 22 -2.75 2.40 -5.81
CA VAL A 22 -3.35 3.35 -6.75
C VAL A 22 -2.31 4.36 -7.20
N TYR A 23 -2.26 4.63 -8.51
CA TYR A 23 -1.46 5.73 -9.01
C TYR A 23 -2.17 7.07 -8.75
N VAL A 24 -1.43 8.05 -8.23
CA VAL A 24 -2.00 9.34 -7.82
C VAL A 24 -2.71 10.05 -8.98
N LYS A 25 -2.22 9.90 -10.21
CA LYS A 25 -2.85 10.48 -11.38
C LYS A 25 -4.26 9.92 -11.61
N ASP A 26 -4.47 8.64 -11.35
CA ASP A 26 -5.79 8.00 -11.51
C ASP A 26 -6.78 8.56 -10.47
N MET A 27 -6.33 8.83 -9.24
CA MET A 27 -7.14 9.53 -8.23
C MET A 27 -7.53 10.94 -8.69
N VAL A 28 -6.57 11.68 -9.23
CA VAL A 28 -6.82 13.04 -9.74
C VAL A 28 -7.81 13.00 -10.90
N ASP A 29 -7.65 12.04 -11.82
CA ASP A 29 -8.53 11.87 -12.97
C ASP A 29 -9.97 11.51 -12.55
N VAL A 30 -10.14 10.69 -11.49
CA VAL A 30 -11.46 10.39 -10.89
C VAL A 30 -12.09 11.64 -10.27
N ILE A 31 -11.36 12.37 -9.43
CA ILE A 31 -11.87 13.60 -8.77
C ILE A 31 -12.26 14.64 -9.81
N LEU A 32 -11.44 14.82 -10.84
CA LEU A 32 -11.70 15.77 -11.92
C LEU A 32 -12.95 15.38 -12.72
N SER A 33 -13.12 14.09 -12.99
CA SER A 33 -14.31 13.57 -13.70
C SER A 33 -15.59 13.80 -12.91
N LEU A 34 -15.57 13.52 -11.59
CA LEU A 34 -16.70 13.78 -10.70
C LEU A 34 -17.02 15.27 -10.61
N THR A 35 -16.00 16.12 -10.53
CA THR A 35 -16.16 17.57 -10.49
C THR A 35 -16.80 18.10 -11.78
N ARG A 36 -16.34 17.61 -12.94
CA ARG A 36 -16.91 17.98 -14.26
C ARG A 36 -18.36 17.52 -14.41
N ALA A 37 -18.67 16.30 -13.97
CA ALA A 37 -20.03 15.78 -13.98
C ALA A 37 -20.96 16.66 -13.13
N TRP A 38 -20.53 17.03 -11.92
CA TRP A 38 -21.29 17.94 -11.07
C TRP A 38 -21.53 19.31 -11.74
N LEU A 39 -20.50 19.91 -12.33
CA LEU A 39 -20.61 21.23 -12.97
C LEU A 39 -21.50 21.23 -14.23
N SER A 40 -21.58 20.11 -14.95
CA SER A 40 -22.35 20.00 -16.20
C SER A 40 -23.81 19.63 -15.99
N ASP A 41 -24.11 18.69 -15.10
CA ASP A 41 -25.48 18.22 -14.86
C ASP A 41 -26.27 19.11 -13.89
N GLY A 42 -25.60 20.02 -13.18
CA GLY A 42 -26.21 20.92 -12.19
C GLY A 42 -26.81 20.23 -10.96
N LYS A 43 -26.73 18.89 -10.91
CA LYS A 43 -27.16 18.06 -9.77
C LYS A 43 -25.98 17.82 -8.84
N ASN A 44 -26.22 18.01 -7.54
CA ASN A 44 -25.20 17.74 -6.53
C ASN A 44 -24.81 16.26 -6.54
N VAL A 45 -23.53 15.97 -6.81
CA VAL A 45 -22.97 14.62 -6.78
C VAL A 45 -22.56 14.31 -5.35
N GLN A 46 -23.45 13.69 -4.58
CA GLN A 46 -23.16 13.16 -3.24
C GLN A 46 -23.03 11.65 -3.32
N VAL A 47 -21.81 11.16 -3.51
CA VAL A 47 -21.52 9.72 -3.63
C VAL A 47 -20.34 9.35 -2.74
N LEU A 48 -20.43 8.16 -2.12
CA LEU A 48 -19.32 7.54 -1.42
C LEU A 48 -18.65 6.54 -2.37
N LEU A 49 -17.40 6.79 -2.72
CA LEU A 49 -16.64 5.98 -3.68
C LEU A 49 -15.35 5.46 -3.03
N ASN A 50 -15.13 4.16 -3.14
CA ASN A 50 -13.84 3.53 -2.82
C ASN A 50 -13.02 3.45 -4.11
N VAL A 51 -11.78 3.94 -4.07
CA VAL A 51 -10.88 3.90 -5.22
C VAL A 51 -9.65 3.08 -4.85
N GLY A 52 -9.37 2.06 -5.65
CA GLY A 52 -8.28 1.11 -5.45
C GLY A 52 -7.65 0.73 -6.79
N GLY A 53 -6.39 0.30 -6.75
CA GLY A 53 -5.72 -0.23 -7.93
C GLY A 53 -6.41 -1.51 -8.40
N PRO A 54 -6.28 -1.86 -9.69
CA PRO A 54 -6.89 -3.08 -10.23
C PRO A 54 -6.32 -4.35 -9.60
N ASP A 55 -5.03 -4.32 -9.25
CA ASP A 55 -4.30 -5.48 -8.79
C ASP A 55 -4.13 -5.48 -7.26
N ARG A 56 -4.48 -6.60 -6.64
CA ARG A 56 -4.16 -6.88 -5.23
C ARG A 56 -2.78 -7.51 -5.17
N VAL A 57 -1.81 -6.79 -4.63
CA VAL A 57 -0.40 -7.22 -4.57
C VAL A 57 0.15 -7.19 -3.15
N SER A 58 1.06 -8.11 -2.84
CA SER A 58 1.79 -8.06 -1.56
C SER A 58 2.85 -6.95 -1.56
N ARG A 59 3.31 -6.54 -0.38
CA ARG A 59 4.44 -5.58 -0.28
C ARG A 59 5.70 -6.11 -0.96
N LEU A 60 5.92 -7.43 -0.91
CA LEU A 60 7.01 -8.08 -1.63
C LEU A 60 6.88 -7.88 -3.15
N GLN A 61 5.72 -8.21 -3.72
CA GLN A 61 5.48 -8.07 -5.17
C GLN A 61 5.58 -6.62 -5.62
N MET A 62 5.13 -5.68 -4.78
CA MET A 62 5.31 -4.26 -5.01
C MET A 62 6.80 -3.87 -5.02
N ALA A 63 7.64 -4.48 -4.18
CA ALA A 63 9.07 -4.21 -4.10
C ALA A 63 9.80 -4.69 -5.36
N GLU A 64 9.46 -5.90 -5.79
CA GLU A 64 9.97 -6.51 -7.02
C GLU A 64 9.62 -5.64 -8.23
N SER A 65 8.37 -5.19 -8.33
CA SER A 65 7.91 -4.31 -9.41
C SER A 65 8.67 -2.98 -9.45
N VAL A 66 8.94 -2.39 -8.27
CA VAL A 66 9.74 -1.15 -8.18
C VAL A 66 11.20 -1.42 -8.55
N ALA A 67 11.77 -2.55 -8.12
CA ALA A 67 13.14 -2.93 -8.46
C ALA A 67 13.32 -3.13 -9.97
N ASP A 68 12.36 -3.76 -10.65
CA ASP A 68 12.36 -3.94 -12.11
C ASP A 68 12.38 -2.59 -12.84
N VAL A 69 11.51 -1.67 -12.44
CA VAL A 69 11.41 -0.34 -13.07
C VAL A 69 12.65 0.52 -12.79
N ARG A 70 13.27 0.35 -11.62
CA ARG A 70 14.44 1.14 -11.19
C ARG A 70 15.79 0.49 -11.53
N GLY A 71 15.81 -0.74 -12.01
CA GLY A 71 17.04 -1.50 -12.27
C GLY A 71 17.79 -1.89 -10.99
N CYS A 72 17.08 -2.04 -9.86
CA CYS A 72 17.68 -2.48 -8.60
C CYS A 72 17.85 -4.01 -8.59
N ASN A 73 18.89 -4.50 -7.90
CA ASN A 73 19.12 -5.95 -7.79
C ASN A 73 18.10 -6.60 -6.84
N HIS A 74 17.43 -7.65 -7.28
CA HIS A 74 16.43 -8.38 -6.48
C HIS A 74 17.03 -9.07 -5.25
N SER A 75 18.34 -9.33 -5.21
CA SER A 75 19.00 -9.98 -4.07
C SER A 75 18.92 -9.19 -2.76
N ILE A 76 18.64 -7.89 -2.84
CA ILE A 76 18.43 -7.03 -1.67
C ILE A 76 17.02 -7.18 -1.06
N ILE A 77 16.09 -7.81 -1.77
CA ILE A 77 14.70 -7.98 -1.35
C ILE A 77 14.59 -9.30 -0.59
N LYS A 78 14.27 -9.23 0.71
CA LYS A 78 14.06 -10.41 1.56
C LYS A 78 12.58 -10.58 1.88
N SER A 79 12.03 -11.73 1.53
CA SER A 79 10.65 -12.10 1.85
C SER A 79 10.53 -12.49 3.33
N VAL A 80 9.56 -11.90 4.03
CA VAL A 80 9.20 -12.24 5.41
C VAL A 80 7.69 -12.36 5.57
N SER A 81 7.22 -13.15 6.54
CA SER A 81 5.82 -13.14 6.96
C SER A 81 5.61 -12.07 8.05
N ALA A 82 4.49 -11.35 7.99
CA ALA A 82 4.09 -10.38 9.00
C ALA A 82 3.99 -11.01 10.39
N ALA A 83 3.54 -12.26 10.47
CA ALA A 83 3.46 -13.00 11.73
C ALA A 83 4.85 -13.18 12.38
N SER A 84 5.91 -13.39 11.57
CA SER A 84 7.26 -13.57 12.08
C SER A 84 7.81 -12.32 12.75
N VAL A 85 7.39 -11.11 12.34
CA VAL A 85 7.83 -9.85 12.96
C VAL A 85 6.97 -9.51 14.19
N LEU A 86 5.66 -9.79 14.13
CA LEU A 86 4.75 -9.57 15.26
C LEU A 86 5.09 -10.46 16.46
N ILE A 87 5.53 -11.70 16.23
CA ILE A 87 5.98 -12.61 17.31
C ILE A 87 7.20 -12.04 18.06
N PHE A 88 8.14 -11.38 17.36
CA PHE A 88 9.29 -10.75 18.00
C PHE A 88 8.92 -9.45 18.74
N SER A 89 7.94 -8.69 18.22
CA SER A 89 7.47 -7.46 18.88
C SER A 89 6.56 -7.72 20.10
N LEU A 90 5.96 -8.90 20.20
CA LEU A 90 5.07 -9.29 21.31
C LEU A 90 5.81 -9.72 22.59
N CYS A 91 7.14 -9.88 22.56
CA CYS A 91 7.90 -10.27 23.76
C CYS A 91 8.10 -9.12 24.78
N TRP A 92 7.66 -7.88 24.46
CA TRP A 92 7.92 -6.70 25.30
C TRP A 92 6.70 -5.84 25.68
N ILE A 93 5.46 -6.27 25.45
CA ILE A 93 4.29 -5.43 25.80
C ILE A 93 3.28 -6.16 26.71
N VAL A 94 3.36 -5.77 27.99
CA VAL A 94 2.34 -5.64 29.04
C VAL A 94 0.87 -5.73 28.54
N PRO A 95 -0.05 -6.36 29.30
CA PRO A 95 -1.43 -6.52 28.90
C PRO A 95 -2.14 -5.17 28.78
N LEU A 96 -2.64 -4.84 27.60
CA LEU A 96 -3.57 -3.74 27.38
C LEU A 96 -4.78 -4.28 26.62
N GLU A 97 -5.85 -4.48 27.38
CA GLU A 97 -7.20 -4.64 26.86
C GLU A 97 -7.55 -3.44 25.98
N HIS A 98 -8.22 -3.69 24.85
CA HIS A 98 -8.65 -2.73 23.81
C HIS A 98 -7.63 -2.48 22.68
N ALA A 99 -7.41 -3.52 21.88
CA ALA A 99 -6.91 -3.37 20.52
C ALA A 99 -8.01 -2.75 19.63
N TYR A 100 -7.95 -1.43 19.42
CA TYR A 100 -8.64 -0.82 18.28
C TYR A 100 -7.85 -1.17 17.00
N CYS A 101 -8.35 -2.15 16.26
CA CYS A 101 -7.87 -2.45 14.91
C CYS A 101 -8.37 -1.33 13.98
N ILE A 102 -7.57 -0.28 13.80
CA ILE A 102 -7.81 0.71 12.76
C ILE A 102 -7.41 0.06 11.43
N SER A 103 -8.35 -0.69 10.85
CA SER A 103 -8.29 -1.10 9.46
C SER A 103 -8.45 0.14 8.61
N VAL A 104 -7.34 0.79 8.26
CA VAL A 104 -7.31 1.70 7.11
C VAL A 104 -7.37 0.79 5.88
N CYS A 105 -8.60 0.58 5.41
CA CYS A 105 -8.90 -0.02 4.11
C CYS A 105 -8.14 0.72 3.01
#